data_AF-A0A3P8DXH4-F1
#
_entry.id   AF-A0A3P8DXH4-F1
#
_cell.length_a   1.000
_cell.length_b   1.000
_cell.length_c   1.000
_cell.angle_alpha   90.00
_cell.angle_beta   90.00
_cell.angle_gamma   90.00
#
_symmetry.space_group_name_H-M   'P 1'
#
loop_
_entity.id
_entity.type
_entity.pdbx_description
1 polymer ?
#
loop_
_entity_poly.entity_id
_entity_poly.type
_entity_poly.pdbx_seq_one_letter_code
_entity_poly.pdbx_strand_id
1 'polypeptide(L)'
;MESVQRRFTLRILGADCTLTYNSRCNKLGVDPLWRKRLELNLIFFFKLLHKLSFTSDHAIQYAETSHYDIRNSLALVKQTHSKSSLYMNYFTCKFSRLWNNLPQSIRTIKSLPLFVRCIDAYCSSENALNGLAPLSVSHSTSGISGTLNV
;
A
#
# COMPACT_ATOMS: atom_id res chain seq x y z
N MET A 1 9.41 8.67 9.91
CA MET A 1 9.16 9.12 8.53
C MET A 1 7.78 9.75 8.36
N GLU A 2 6.65 9.02 8.47
CA GLU A 2 5.30 9.61 8.27
C GLU A 2 5.01 10.79 9.22
N SER A 3 5.38 10.64 10.50
CA SER A 3 5.24 11.70 11.51
C SER A 3 6.05 12.96 11.20
N VAL A 4 7.10 12.85 10.39
CA VAL A 4 7.90 14.00 9.94
C VAL A 4 7.11 14.76 8.87
N GLN A 5 6.61 14.08 7.84
CA GLN A 5 5.80 14.74 6.81
C GLN A 5 4.49 15.32 7.39
N ARG A 6 3.86 14.63 8.34
CA ARG A 6 2.68 15.14 9.05
C ARG A 6 2.95 16.46 9.78
N ARG A 7 4.10 16.57 10.44
CA ARG A 7 4.54 17.80 11.14
C ARG A 7 4.95 18.89 10.17
N PHE A 8 5.67 18.54 9.11
CA PHE A 8 6.09 19.45 8.06
C PHE A 8 4.89 20.11 7.35
N THR A 9 3.94 19.30 6.88
CA THR A 9 2.71 19.78 6.23
C THR A 9 1.85 20.67 7.14
N LEU A 10 1.81 20.37 8.45
CA LEU A 10 1.12 21.20 9.43
C LEU A 10 1.83 22.54 9.63
N ARG A 11 3.17 22.54 9.78
CA ARG A 11 3.95 23.77 9.95
C ARG A 11 3.82 24.72 8.77
N ILE A 12 3.78 24.21 7.55
CA ILE A 12 3.61 25.04 6.34
C ILE A 12 2.23 25.71 6.32
N LEU A 13 1.18 25.00 6.74
CA LEU A 13 -0.20 25.48 6.68
C LEU A 13 -0.65 26.25 7.94
N GLY A 14 0.19 26.31 8.97
CA GLY A 14 -0.11 26.94 10.25
C GLY A 14 -0.69 25.98 11.29
N ALA A 15 -0.48 26.30 12.57
CA ALA A 15 -0.92 25.48 13.70
C ALA A 15 -2.45 25.38 13.80
N ASP A 16 -3.17 26.41 13.32
CA ASP A 16 -4.63 26.48 13.32
C ASP A 16 -5.29 25.67 12.20
N CYS A 17 -4.49 24.95 11.41
CA CYS A 17 -4.98 24.15 10.29
C CYS A 17 -5.78 22.94 10.78
N THR A 18 -7.10 22.97 10.50
CA THR A 18 -8.05 21.88 10.82
C THR A 18 -8.08 20.76 9.78
N LEU A 19 -7.34 20.90 8.67
CA LEU A 19 -7.33 19.91 7.61
C LEU A 19 -6.70 18.60 8.06
N THR A 20 -7.29 17.49 7.62
CA THR A 20 -6.70 16.16 7.79
C THR A 20 -5.37 16.05 7.06
N TYR A 21 -4.51 15.13 7.49
CA TYR A 21 -3.19 14.95 6.86
C TYR A 21 -3.25 14.75 5.34
N ASN A 22 -4.15 13.90 4.83
CA ASN A 22 -4.30 13.70 3.38
C ASN A 22 -4.76 14.99 2.69
N SER A 23 -5.68 15.74 3.30
CA SER A 23 -6.13 17.03 2.76
C SER A 23 -5.01 18.07 2.73
N ARG A 24 -4.15 18.09 3.75
CA ARG A 24 -2.95 18.94 3.77
C ARG A 24 -1.97 18.57 2.66
N CYS A 25 -1.71 17.27 2.48
CA CYS A 25 -0.90 16.75 1.38
C CYS A 25 -1.45 17.18 0.01
N ASN A 26 -2.74 16.97 -0.23
CA ASN A 26 -3.41 17.38 -1.47
C ASN A 26 -3.31 18.90 -1.70
N LYS A 27 -3.56 19.71 -0.65
CA LYS A 27 -3.45 21.18 -0.73
C LYS A 27 -2.04 21.65 -1.08
N LEU A 28 -1.02 20.95 -0.62
CA LEU A 28 0.39 21.27 -0.88
C LEU A 28 0.93 20.60 -2.16
N GLY A 29 0.11 19.84 -2.89
CA GLY A 29 0.54 19.12 -4.09
C GLY A 29 1.60 18.03 -3.80
N VAL A 30 1.62 17.49 -2.58
CA VAL A 30 2.57 16.44 -2.18
C VAL A 30 1.85 15.13 -1.89
N ASP A 31 2.38 14.02 -2.38
CA ASP A 31 1.85 12.71 -2.03
C ASP A 31 2.16 12.35 -0.56
N PRO A 32 1.21 11.73 0.16
CA PRO A 32 1.52 11.11 1.44
C PRO A 32 2.62 10.05 1.31
N LEU A 33 3.57 10.04 2.24
CA LEU A 33 4.71 9.11 2.25
C LEU A 33 4.27 7.64 2.30
N TRP A 34 3.12 7.32 2.90
CA TRP A 34 2.58 5.97 2.88
C TRP A 34 2.20 5.52 1.46
N ARG A 35 1.69 6.44 0.61
CA ARG A 35 1.31 6.16 -0.78
C ARG A 35 2.55 5.86 -1.60
N LYS A 36 3.57 6.71 -1.51
CA LYS A 36 4.85 6.47 -2.20
C LYS A 36 5.52 5.18 -1.75
N ARG A 37 5.45 4.84 -0.46
CA ARG A 37 5.95 3.54 0.02
C ARG A 37 5.17 2.37 -0.56
N LEU A 38 3.84 2.46 -0.66
CA LEU A 38 3.02 1.41 -1.27
C LEU A 38 3.40 1.19 -2.74
N GLU A 39 3.47 2.27 -3.52
CA GLU A 39 3.86 2.28 -4.93
C GLU A 39 5.23 1.61 -5.14
N LEU A 40 6.26 2.09 -4.43
CA LEU A 40 7.63 1.56 -4.54
C LEU A 40 7.73 0.08 -4.16
N ASN A 41 6.99 -0.34 -3.12
CA ASN A 41 7.00 -1.73 -2.71
C ASN A 41 6.26 -2.65 -3.69
N LEU A 42 5.20 -2.17 -4.35
CA LEU A 42 4.53 -2.91 -5.43
C LEU A 42 5.41 -3.03 -6.67
N ILE A 43 6.14 -1.97 -7.03
CA ILE A 43 7.15 -2.01 -8.10
C ILE A 43 8.26 -2.99 -7.75
N PHE A 44 8.71 -2.99 -6.50
CA PHE A 44 9.71 -3.94 -6.03
C PHE A 44 9.18 -5.39 -6.09
N PHE A 45 7.93 -5.61 -5.68
CA PHE A 45 7.28 -6.91 -5.77
C PHE A 45 7.13 -7.40 -7.22
N PHE A 46 6.78 -6.51 -8.16
CA PHE A 46 6.80 -6.80 -9.59
C PHE A 46 8.17 -7.28 -10.05
N LYS A 47 9.25 -6.57 -9.66
CA LYS A 47 10.61 -6.96 -10.04
C LYS A 47 10.99 -8.34 -9.51
N LEU A 48 10.56 -8.70 -8.30
CA LEU A 48 10.75 -10.04 -7.75
C LEU A 48 10.00 -11.11 -8.56
N LEU A 49 8.72 -10.87 -8.87
CA LEU A 49 7.90 -11.81 -9.65
C LEU A 49 8.46 -12.06 -11.07
N HIS A 50 9.01 -11.02 -11.68
CA HIS A 50 9.54 -11.06 -13.04
C HIS A 50 11.04 -11.38 -13.10
N LYS A 51 11.64 -11.78 -11.97
CA LYS A 51 13.09 -12.09 -11.87
C LYS A 51 14.00 -10.95 -12.38
N LEU A 52 13.52 -9.71 -12.25
CA LEU A 52 14.26 -8.49 -12.62
C LEU A 52 15.13 -7.99 -11.46
N SER A 53 15.02 -8.60 -10.28
CA SER A 53 15.80 -8.28 -9.09
C SER A 53 15.95 -9.52 -8.21
N PHE A 54 17.16 -9.74 -7.68
CA PHE A 54 17.59 -10.94 -6.95
C PHE A 54 17.56 -12.22 -7.79
N THR A 55 18.43 -13.18 -7.45
CA THR A 55 18.64 -14.43 -8.20
C THR A 55 17.95 -15.64 -7.59
N SER A 56 17.23 -15.50 -6.46
CA SER A 56 16.60 -16.64 -5.81
C SER A 56 15.22 -16.94 -6.38
N ASP A 57 15.07 -18.13 -6.95
CA ASP A 57 13.88 -18.53 -7.72
C ASP A 57 12.66 -18.91 -6.84
N HIS A 58 12.84 -18.93 -5.51
CA HIS A 58 11.93 -19.65 -4.60
C HIS A 58 11.08 -18.73 -3.70
N ALA A 59 11.26 -17.41 -3.76
CA ALA A 59 10.65 -16.51 -2.79
C ALA A 59 9.15 -16.27 -3.03
N ILE A 60 8.70 -16.20 -4.29
CA ILE A 60 7.33 -15.84 -4.67
C ILE A 60 6.93 -16.63 -5.92
N GLN A 61 5.79 -17.32 -5.84
CA GLN A 61 5.26 -18.13 -6.94
C GLN A 61 3.85 -17.69 -7.31
N TYR A 62 3.51 -17.78 -8.59
CA TYR A 62 2.12 -17.66 -9.02
C TYR A 62 1.29 -18.81 -8.42
N ALA A 63 0.03 -18.52 -8.09
CA ALA A 63 -0.93 -19.53 -7.71
C ALA A 63 -1.22 -20.43 -8.91
N GLU A 64 -1.45 -21.72 -8.66
CA GLU A 64 -1.94 -22.61 -9.69
C GLU A 64 -3.26 -22.08 -10.25
N THR A 65 -3.35 -22.01 -11.57
CA THR A 65 -4.59 -21.61 -12.25
C THR A 65 -5.62 -22.71 -12.04
N SER A 66 -6.82 -22.36 -11.58
CA SER A 66 -7.92 -23.32 -11.53
C SER A 66 -8.20 -23.87 -12.93
N HIS A 67 -8.62 -25.13 -13.00
CA HIS A 67 -9.09 -25.75 -14.25
C HIS A 67 -10.32 -25.06 -14.86
N TYR A 68 -10.98 -24.20 -14.07
CA TYR A 68 -12.10 -23.37 -14.50
C TYR A 68 -11.62 -21.95 -14.79
N ASP A 69 -12.11 -21.36 -15.89
CA ASP A 69 -11.89 -19.96 -16.21
C ASP A 69 -12.80 -19.07 -15.35
N ILE A 70 -12.29 -18.69 -14.18
CA ILE A 70 -12.96 -17.77 -13.26
C ILE A 70 -12.51 -16.35 -13.61
N ARG A 71 -13.47 -15.43 -13.77
CA ARG A 71 -13.21 -13.99 -13.96
C ARG A 71 -12.27 -13.48 -12.85
N ASN A 72 -11.20 -12.77 -13.20
CA ASN A 72 -10.15 -12.27 -12.29
C ASN A 72 -9.11 -13.30 -11.77
N SER A 73 -9.01 -14.49 -12.36
CA SER A 73 -8.07 -15.53 -11.92
C SER A 73 -6.62 -15.38 -12.42
N LEU A 74 -6.38 -14.63 -13.50
CA LEU A 74 -5.05 -14.56 -14.14
C LEU A 74 -4.01 -13.85 -13.26
N ALA A 75 -2.76 -14.35 -13.26
CA ALA A 75 -1.62 -13.73 -12.58
C ALA A 75 -1.84 -13.49 -11.07
N LEU A 76 -2.56 -14.41 -10.40
CA LEU A 76 -2.64 -14.44 -8.94
C LEU A 76 -1.35 -15.01 -8.35
N VAL A 77 -0.89 -14.44 -7.25
CA VAL A 77 0.26 -14.93 -6.49
C VAL A 77 -0.22 -15.83 -5.36
N LYS A 78 0.53 -16.91 -5.10
CA LYS A 78 0.26 -17.82 -3.99
C LYS A 78 0.29 -17.03 -2.67
N GLN A 79 -0.80 -17.14 -1.91
CA GLN A 79 -0.89 -16.52 -0.60
C GLN A 79 -0.53 -17.54 0.48
N THR A 80 0.33 -17.11 1.40
CA THR A 80 0.55 -17.85 2.65
C THR A 80 -0.49 -17.39 3.66
N HIS A 81 -1.18 -18.35 4.26
CA HIS A 81 -2.13 -18.08 5.34
C HIS A 81 -1.48 -18.37 6.69
N SER A 82 -1.59 -17.42 7.62
CA SER A 82 -1.15 -17.57 9.01
C SER A 82 -2.11 -16.86 9.94
N LYS A 83 -2.31 -17.42 11.14
CA LYS A 83 -3.09 -16.78 12.21
C LYS A 83 -2.31 -15.63 12.88
N SER A 84 -0.98 -15.61 12.72
CA SER A 84 -0.13 -14.56 13.31
C SER A 84 -0.20 -13.29 12.48
N SER A 85 -0.69 -12.20 13.07
CA SER A 85 -0.71 -10.88 12.44
C SER A 85 0.70 -10.39 12.11
N LEU A 86 1.70 -10.72 12.94
CA LEU A 86 3.11 -10.40 12.71
C LEU A 86 3.61 -11.08 11.43
N TYR A 87 3.32 -12.37 11.26
CA TYR A 87 3.71 -13.11 10.07
C TYR A 87 2.99 -12.58 8.82
N MET A 88 1.69 -12.28 8.92
CA MET A 88 0.92 -11.70 7.81
C MET A 88 1.41 -10.31 7.38
N ASN A 89 2.15 -9.62 8.25
CA ASN A 89 2.78 -8.34 7.95
C ASN A 89 4.17 -8.46 7.30
N TYR A 90 4.72 -9.68 7.15
CA TYR A 90 5.95 -9.88 6.39
C TYR A 90 5.76 -9.44 4.94
N PHE A 91 6.83 -8.94 4.34
CA PHE A 91 6.80 -8.32 3.01
C PHE A 91 6.11 -9.21 1.98
N THR A 92 6.54 -10.46 1.82
CA THR A 92 5.97 -11.40 0.84
C THR A 92 4.49 -11.65 1.09
N CYS A 93 4.10 -11.96 2.33
CA CYS A 93 2.70 -12.23 2.68
C CYS A 93 1.79 -11.03 2.43
N LYS A 94 2.22 -9.85 2.89
CA LYS A 94 1.47 -8.61 2.74
C LYS A 94 1.32 -8.21 1.28
N PHE A 95 2.40 -8.23 0.51
CA PHE A 95 2.38 -7.80 -0.87
C PHE A 95 1.80 -8.83 -1.83
N SER A 96 1.79 -10.13 -1.53
CA SER A 96 0.98 -11.11 -2.27
C SER A 96 -0.52 -10.82 -2.15
N ARG A 97 -1.00 -10.41 -0.97
CA ARG A 97 -2.41 -10.02 -0.77
C ARG A 97 -2.74 -8.73 -1.52
N LEU A 98 -1.90 -7.71 -1.39
CA LEU A 98 -2.09 -6.44 -2.09
C LEU A 98 -2.03 -6.63 -3.61
N TRP A 99 -1.10 -7.45 -4.09
CA TRP A 99 -1.00 -7.82 -5.51
C TRP A 99 -2.29 -8.42 -6.00
N ASN A 100 -2.84 -9.44 -5.33
CA ASN A 100 -4.08 -10.10 -5.77
C ASN A 100 -5.32 -9.19 -5.74
N ASN A 101 -5.30 -8.10 -4.96
CA ASN A 101 -6.34 -7.08 -4.96
C ASN A 101 -6.21 -6.06 -6.11
N LEU A 102 -5.11 -6.09 -6.87
CA LEU A 102 -4.96 -5.24 -8.05
C LEU A 102 -5.92 -5.69 -9.17
N PRO A 103 -6.43 -4.75 -9.98
CA PRO A 103 -7.14 -5.09 -11.20
C PRO A 103 -6.34 -6.06 -12.07
N GLN A 104 -7.02 -7.06 -12.66
CA GLN A 104 -6.40 -8.02 -13.58
C GLN A 104 -5.61 -7.33 -14.70
N SER A 105 -6.11 -6.17 -15.20
CA SER A 105 -5.45 -5.37 -16.22
C SER A 105 -4.07 -4.85 -15.79
N ILE A 106 -3.85 -4.61 -14.49
CA ILE A 106 -2.55 -4.21 -13.94
C ILE A 106 -1.68 -5.44 -13.69
N ARG A 107 -2.24 -6.53 -13.14
CA ARG A 107 -1.49 -7.76 -12.81
C ARG A 107 -0.94 -8.49 -14.02
N THR A 108 -1.57 -8.34 -15.19
CA THR A 108 -1.16 -9.00 -16.43
C THR A 108 -0.11 -8.22 -17.23
N ILE A 109 0.27 -7.01 -16.77
CA ILE A 109 1.32 -6.23 -17.41
C ILE A 109 2.66 -6.96 -17.30
N LYS A 110 3.39 -7.08 -18.41
CA LYS A 110 4.72 -7.71 -18.45
C LYS A 110 5.88 -6.69 -18.51
N SER A 111 5.57 -5.45 -18.89
CA SER A 111 6.57 -4.38 -19.06
C SER A 111 6.68 -3.54 -17.79
N LEU A 112 7.88 -3.45 -17.21
CA LEU A 112 8.13 -2.67 -16.00
C LEU A 112 7.77 -1.18 -16.16
N PRO A 113 8.19 -0.46 -17.22
CA PRO A 113 7.78 0.94 -17.42
C PRO A 113 6.27 1.13 -17.48
N LEU A 114 5.56 0.21 -18.14
CA LEU A 114 4.10 0.26 -18.23
C LEU A 114 3.46 0.00 -16.86
N PHE A 115 4.00 -0.96 -16.10
CA PHE A 115 3.53 -1.27 -14.75
C PHE A 115 3.68 -0.08 -13.81
N VAL A 116 4.84 0.60 -13.83
CA VAL A 116 5.12 1.81 -13.04
C VAL A 116 4.07 2.89 -13.32
N ARG A 117 3.78 3.16 -14.60
CA ARG A 117 2.77 4.17 -14.99
C ARG A 117 1.37 3.77 -14.51
N CYS A 118 0.98 2.51 -14.67
CA CYS A 118 -0.34 2.04 -14.29
C CYS A 118 -0.53 2.00 -12.77
N ILE A 119 0.50 1.67 -11.99
CA ILE A 119 0.40 1.61 -10.53
C ILE A 119 0.36 3.01 -9.92
N ASP A 120 1.12 3.97 -10.45
CA ASP A 120 1.06 5.37 -10.03
C ASP A 120 -0.35 5.96 -10.23
N ALA A 121 -0.93 5.73 -11.42
CA ALA A 121 -2.30 6.12 -11.71
C ALA A 121 -3.32 5.43 -10.79
N TYR A 122 -3.13 4.14 -10.52
CA TYR A 122 -4.01 3.37 -9.63
C TYR A 122 -3.94 3.88 -8.19
N CYS A 123 -2.74 4.08 -7.63
CA CYS A 123 -2.53 4.58 -6.26
C CYS A 123 -3.00 6.02 -6.07
N SER A 124 -3.10 6.80 -7.14
CA SER A 124 -3.67 8.14 -7.16
C SER A 124 -5.21 8.14 -7.20
N SER A 125 -5.83 7.03 -7.60
CA SER A 125 -7.29 6.89 -7.67
C SER A 125 -7.94 6.64 -6.30
N GLU A 126 -9.18 7.10 -6.13
CA GLU A 126 -9.97 6.90 -4.92
C GLU A 126 -10.23 5.41 -4.61
N ASN A 127 -10.25 4.56 -5.64
CA ASN A 127 -10.44 3.12 -5.52
C ASN A 127 -9.29 2.43 -4.75
N ALA A 128 -8.06 2.92 -4.89
CA ALA A 128 -6.91 2.38 -4.15
C ALA A 128 -6.98 2.72 -2.65
N LEU A 129 -7.59 3.84 -2.27
CA LEU A 129 -7.76 4.21 -0.86
C LEU A 129 -8.68 3.24 -0.12
N ASN A 130 -9.66 2.64 -0.79
CA ASN A 130 -10.60 1.72 -0.16
C ASN A 130 -10.11 0.26 -0.16
N GLY A 131 -9.37 -0.17 -1.19
CA GLY A 131 -8.89 -1.56 -1.32
C GLY A 131 -7.48 -1.84 -0.80
N LEU A 132 -6.63 -0.81 -0.70
CA LEU A 132 -5.21 -0.93 -0.33
C LEU A 132 -4.82 -0.13 0.92
N ALA A 133 -5.72 0.66 1.49
CA ALA A 133 -5.41 1.36 2.73
C ALA A 133 -4.95 0.33 3.76
N PRO A 134 -3.80 0.56 4.40
CA PRO A 134 -3.50 -0.20 5.58
C PRO A 134 -4.66 0.06 6.55
N LEU A 135 -5.14 -1.00 7.19
CA LEU A 135 -5.77 -0.90 8.52
C LEU A 135 -4.72 -0.32 9.48
N SER A 136 -4.26 0.90 9.23
CA SER A 136 -3.37 1.64 10.09
C SER A 136 -4.26 2.26 11.14
N VAL A 137 -4.42 1.51 12.22
CA VAL A 137 -4.46 1.99 13.60
C VAL A 137 -5.34 3.22 13.78
N SER A 138 -6.59 2.97 14.17
CA SER A 138 -7.37 3.88 14.98
C SER A 138 -6.54 4.25 16.22
N HIS A 139 -5.77 5.33 16.15
CA HIS A 139 -5.34 6.01 17.36
C HIS A 139 -6.58 6.72 17.89
N SER A 140 -7.22 6.12 18.89
CA SER A 140 -8.17 6.79 19.75
C SER A 140 -7.57 8.09 20.22
N THR A 141 -8.10 9.20 19.70
CA THR A 141 -8.06 10.49 20.37
C THR A 141 -9.05 10.43 21.54
N SER A 142 -8.59 9.91 22.67
CA SER A 142 -9.08 10.31 23.99
C SER A 142 -7.84 10.85 24.71
N GLY A 143 -7.57 12.14 24.65
CA GLY A 143 -8.29 13.11 25.47
C GLY A 143 -7.70 13.08 26.87
N ILE A 144 -6.45 13.54 27.01
CA ILE A 144 -5.88 13.85 28.32
C ILE A 144 -6.60 15.11 28.79
N SER A 145 -7.71 14.93 29.51
CA SER A 145 -8.24 15.97 30.38
C SER A 145 -7.52 15.83 31.71
N GLY A 146 -6.56 16.73 31.94
CA GLY A 146 -6.03 16.96 33.28
C GLY A 146 -7.13 17.59 34.12
N THR A 147 -7.41 16.99 35.26
CA THR A 147 -8.15 17.65 36.34
C THR A 147 -7.12 17.93 37.44
N LEU A 148 -6.71 19.20 37.52
CA LEU A 148 -6.18 19.81 38.74
C LEU A 148 -7.32 19.77 39.77
N ASN A 149 -7.09 19.14 40.92
CA ASN A 149 -7.86 19.42 42.12
C ASN A 149 -6.93 20.05 43.16
N VAL A 150 -7.42 21.17 43.70
CA VAL A 150 -6.94 21.95 44.84
C VAL A 150 -6.98 21.11 46.12
#